data_AF-A0A8J3PCW4-F1
#
_entry.id   AF-A0A8J3PCW4-F1
#
_cell.length_a   1.000
_cell.length_b   1.000
_cell.length_c   1.000
_cell.angle_alpha   90.00
_cell.angle_beta   90.00
_cell.angle_gamma   90.00
#
_symmetry.space_group_name_H-M   'P 1'
#
loop_
_entity.id
_entity.type
_entity.pdbx_description
1 polymer ?
#
loop_
_entity_poly.entity_id
_entity_poly.type
_entity_poly.pdbx_seq_one_letter_code
_entity_poly.pdbx_strand_id
1 'polypeptide(L)'
;MRRPPNIIRPLGVSKVRTPHRREMTAMPVGTLSAARRRIYSALIAQPKRHWSVRTLTDALSAHACVKEAAVRDAVNLLLAQRFMEQVPYQRALTVALTAGGEQALIVALRRDTRSAEGP
;
A
#
# COMPACT_ATOMS: atom_id res chain seq x y z
N MET A 1 -10.86 64.18 -26.97
CA MET A 1 -9.53 63.54 -26.97
C MET A 1 -9.55 62.43 -25.92
N ARG A 2 -9.70 61.17 -26.33
CA ARG A 2 -8.66 60.15 -26.62
C ARG A 2 -8.18 59.36 -25.37
N ARG A 3 -8.74 58.14 -25.29
CA ARG A 3 -8.20 56.85 -24.81
C ARG A 3 -8.44 56.37 -23.36
N PRO A 4 -8.61 55.04 -23.18
CA PRO A 4 -9.65 54.42 -22.34
C PRO A 4 -9.04 53.49 -21.23
N PRO A 5 -9.83 52.69 -20.48
CA PRO A 5 -9.45 52.12 -19.19
C PRO A 5 -8.62 50.83 -19.33
N ASN A 6 -7.71 50.61 -18.37
CA ASN A 6 -6.88 49.40 -18.34
C ASN A 6 -7.66 48.21 -17.76
N ILE A 7 -7.54 47.12 -18.50
CA ILE A 7 -8.28 45.87 -18.47
C ILE A 7 -7.59 44.93 -17.47
N ILE A 8 -8.29 44.50 -16.42
CA ILE A 8 -7.91 43.29 -15.68
C ILE A 8 -8.73 42.15 -16.25
N ARG A 9 -8.05 41.31 -17.05
CA ARG A 9 -8.60 40.10 -17.67
C ARG A 9 -9.02 39.08 -16.59
N PRO A 10 -10.15 38.37 -16.79
CA PRO A 10 -10.47 37.18 -16.02
C PRO A 10 -9.59 36.02 -16.51
N LEU A 11 -8.85 35.40 -15.59
CA LEU A 11 -8.15 34.13 -15.84
C LEU A 11 -9.09 32.97 -15.51
N GLY A 12 -9.37 32.16 -16.52
CA GLY A 12 -9.34 30.71 -16.38
C GLY A 12 -10.62 30.01 -15.97
N VAL A 13 -11.48 29.80 -16.96
CA VAL A 13 -12.45 28.70 -16.98
C VAL A 13 -11.74 27.34 -16.91
N SER A 14 -12.41 26.37 -16.28
CA SER A 14 -12.34 24.92 -16.53
C SER A 14 -11.22 24.08 -15.89
N LYS A 15 -11.60 23.34 -14.84
CA LYS A 15 -11.46 21.87 -14.87
C LYS A 15 -12.45 21.17 -13.93
N VAL A 16 -13.65 20.91 -14.45
CA VAL A 16 -14.39 19.69 -14.09
C VAL A 16 -13.58 18.51 -14.66
N ARG A 17 -13.03 17.70 -13.76
CA ARG A 17 -12.41 16.37 -13.97
C ARG A 17 -12.28 15.81 -12.57
N THR A 18 -12.73 14.64 -12.16
CA THR A 18 -13.33 13.44 -12.75
C THR A 18 -13.80 12.68 -11.49
N PRO A 19 -14.90 11.92 -11.47
CA PRO A 19 -15.10 10.96 -10.36
C PRO A 19 -13.82 10.12 -10.25
N HIS A 20 -13.30 9.91 -9.04
CA HIS A 20 -12.08 9.14 -8.77
C HIS A 20 -12.07 7.86 -9.62
N ARG A 21 -11.43 7.99 -10.79
CA ARG A 21 -10.90 6.91 -11.60
C ARG A 21 -10.04 6.16 -10.62
N ARG A 22 -10.47 4.96 -10.23
CA ARG A 22 -9.73 3.98 -9.43
C ARG A 22 -8.24 4.22 -9.63
N GLU A 23 -7.65 4.99 -8.72
CA GLU A 23 -6.21 5.01 -8.56
C GLU A 23 -5.95 3.60 -8.10
N MET A 24 -5.55 2.76 -9.04
CA MET A 24 -4.74 1.60 -8.71
C MET A 24 -3.61 2.19 -7.90
N THR A 25 -3.71 2.07 -6.57
CA THR A 25 -2.70 2.51 -5.63
C THR A 25 -1.46 1.69 -5.94
N ALA A 26 -0.72 2.13 -6.97
CA ALA A 26 0.58 1.64 -7.28
C ALA A 26 1.40 2.05 -6.06
N MET A 27 1.67 1.08 -5.20
CA MET A 27 2.51 1.28 -4.03
C MET A 27 3.73 2.11 -4.45
N PRO A 28 4.05 3.20 -3.75
CA PRO A 28 5.22 4.01 -4.09
C PRO A 28 6.42 3.08 -4.09
N VAL A 29 6.92 2.80 -5.30
CA VAL A 29 7.97 1.82 -5.58
C VAL A 29 9.33 2.44 -5.29
N GLY A 30 9.54 2.82 -4.03
CA GLY A 30 10.89 2.83 -3.47
C GLY A 30 11.34 1.38 -3.27
N THR A 31 12.64 1.12 -3.38
CA THR A 31 13.24 -0.19 -3.07
C THR A 31 12.63 -0.73 -1.79
N LEU A 32 11.90 -1.84 -1.90
CA LEU A 32 11.29 -2.48 -0.73
C LEU A 32 12.42 -2.94 0.19
N SER A 33 12.39 -2.48 1.44
CA SER A 33 13.32 -2.98 2.44
C SER A 33 13.20 -4.52 2.54
N ALA A 34 14.32 -5.20 2.76
CA ALA A 34 14.36 -6.66 2.92
C ALA A 34 13.31 -7.16 3.93
N ALA A 35 13.07 -6.40 5.01
CA ALA A 35 12.02 -6.70 5.99
C ALA A 35 10.60 -6.68 5.38
N ARG A 36 10.25 -5.64 4.61
CA ARG A 36 8.94 -5.52 3.95
C ARG A 36 8.72 -6.62 2.91
N ARG A 37 9.74 -6.93 2.12
CA ARG A 37 9.69 -8.05 1.16
C ARG A 37 9.38 -9.38 1.86
N ARG A 38 10.00 -9.65 3.01
CA ARG A 38 9.74 -10.86 3.82
C ARG A 38 8.33 -10.86 4.43
N ILE A 39 7.87 -9.73 4.97
CA ILE A 39 6.49 -9.57 5.47
C ILE A 39 5.49 -9.91 4.35
N TYR A 40 5.67 -9.33 3.17
CA TYR A 40 4.78 -9.55 2.02
C TYR A 40 4.82 -10.99 1.53
N SER A 41 6.01 -11.59 1.46
CA SER A 41 6.18 -13.01 1.11
C SER A 41 5.46 -13.95 2.08
N ALA A 42 5.52 -13.67 3.40
CA ALA A 42 4.84 -14.48 4.40
C ALA A 42 3.31 -14.37 4.29
N LEU A 43 2.81 -13.17 3.96
CA LEU A 43 1.38 -12.93 3.76
C LEU A 43 0.83 -13.66 2.53
N ILE A 44 1.54 -13.65 1.39
CA ILE A 44 1.11 -14.36 0.18
C ILE A 44 1.27 -15.88 0.29
N ALA A 45 2.11 -16.38 1.21
CA ALA A 45 2.27 -17.81 1.43
C ALA A 45 1.02 -18.43 2.09
N GLN A 46 0.28 -17.64 2.87
CA GLN A 46 -0.96 -18.07 3.53
C GLN A 46 -2.02 -16.96 3.43
N PRO A 47 -2.56 -16.72 2.22
CA PRO A 47 -3.42 -15.56 1.96
C PRO A 47 -4.81 -15.68 2.61
N LYS A 48 -5.28 -16.91 2.83
CA LYS A 48 -6.56 -17.18 3.51
C LYS A 48 -6.46 -17.20 5.04
N ARG A 49 -5.25 -17.01 5.59
CA ARG A 49 -5.05 -17.03 7.04
C ARG A 49 -5.34 -15.66 7.63
N HIS A 50 -5.99 -15.66 8.79
CA HIS A 50 -6.15 -14.46 9.59
C HIS A 50 -4.85 -14.19 10.35
N TRP A 51 -4.34 -12.97 10.20
CA TRP A 51 -3.09 -12.55 10.79
C TRP A 51 -3.36 -11.50 11.86
N SER A 52 -2.92 -11.75 13.09
CA SER A 52 -2.75 -10.68 14.07
C SER A 52 -1.33 -10.13 13.98
N VAL A 53 -1.09 -8.90 14.45
CA VAL A 53 0.27 -8.32 14.49
C VAL A 53 1.22 -9.25 15.25
N ARG A 54 0.78 -9.85 16.36
CA ARG A 54 1.58 -10.82 17.14
C ARG A 54 1.85 -12.09 16.35
N THR A 55 0.82 -12.73 15.77
CA THR A 55 0.98 -13.98 14.99
C THR A 55 1.86 -13.78 13.76
N LEU A 56 1.77 -12.61 13.11
CA LEU A 56 2.61 -12.28 11.98
C LEU A 56 4.05 -12.01 12.42
N THR A 57 4.26 -11.30 13.52
CA THR A 57 5.60 -11.06 14.09
C THR A 57 6.25 -12.35 14.56
N ASP A 58 5.49 -13.26 15.16
CA ASP A 58 5.96 -14.57 15.60
C ASP A 58 6.37 -15.46 14.41
N ALA A 59 5.48 -15.58 13.41
CA ALA A 59 5.78 -16.31 12.18
C ALA A 59 6.98 -15.72 11.43
N LEU A 60 7.13 -14.40 11.45
CA LEU A 60 8.29 -13.75 10.85
C LEU A 60 9.54 -13.94 11.71
N SER A 61 9.45 -13.89 13.04
CA SER A 61 10.59 -14.09 13.95
C SER A 61 11.24 -15.47 13.76
N ALA A 62 10.47 -16.48 13.36
CA ALA A 62 10.98 -17.80 12.99
C ALA A 62 11.82 -17.82 11.70
N HIS A 63 11.61 -16.84 10.80
CA HIS A 63 12.20 -16.83 9.45
C HIS A 63 13.08 -15.60 9.16
N ALA A 64 12.98 -14.55 9.98
CA ALA A 64 13.64 -13.26 9.82
C ALA A 64 13.54 -12.44 11.13
N CYS A 65 14.61 -11.73 11.48
CA CYS A 65 14.59 -10.79 12.60
C CYS A 65 13.82 -9.51 12.22
N VAL A 66 12.50 -9.60 12.09
CA VAL A 66 11.61 -8.46 11.80
C VAL A 66 11.04 -7.92 13.10
N LYS A 67 11.30 -6.64 13.40
CA LYS A 67 10.78 -5.97 14.59
C LYS A 67 9.26 -5.79 14.49
N GLU A 68 8.54 -5.98 15.59
CA GLU A 68 7.08 -5.79 15.69
C GLU A 68 6.64 -4.42 15.15
N ALA A 69 7.40 -3.36 15.42
CA ALA A 69 7.12 -2.02 14.91
C ALA A 69 7.04 -1.96 13.37
N ALA A 70 7.92 -2.68 12.66
CA ALA A 70 7.91 -2.75 11.21
C ALA A 70 6.73 -3.58 10.68
N VAL A 71 6.33 -4.62 11.41
CA VAL A 71 5.12 -5.41 11.11
C VAL A 71 3.88 -4.54 11.26
N ARG A 72 3.78 -3.77 12.35
CA ARG A 72 2.66 -2.87 12.61
C ARG A 72 2.54 -1.75 11.57
N ASP A 73 3.68 -1.15 11.19
CA ASP A 73 3.75 -0.17 10.09
C ASP A 73 3.22 -0.75 8.77
N ALA A 74 3.70 -1.94 8.40
CA ALA A 74 3.26 -2.62 7.17
C ALA A 74 1.76 -2.96 7.21
N VAL A 75 1.25 -3.49 8.32
CA VAL A 75 -0.18 -3.81 8.47
C VAL A 75 -1.03 -2.55 8.37
N ASN A 76 -0.64 -1.45 9.03
CA ASN A 76 -1.35 -0.19 8.94
C ASN A 76 -1.38 0.37 7.50
N LEU A 77 -0.25 0.28 6.78
CA LEU A 77 -0.19 0.68 5.37
C LEU A 77 -1.10 -0.18 4.47
N LEU A 78 -1.15 -1.49 4.71
CA LEU A 78 -1.99 -2.41 3.94
C LEU A 78 -3.49 -2.19 4.22
N LEU A 79 -3.84 -1.87 5.47
CA LEU A 79 -5.20 -1.47 5.84
C LEU A 79 -5.60 -0.13 5.22
N ALA A 80 -4.72 0.87 5.27
CA ALA A 80 -4.96 2.17 4.64
C ALA A 80 -5.20 2.04 3.13
N GLN A 81 -4.50 1.10 2.48
CA GLN A 81 -4.62 0.82 1.05
C GLN A 81 -5.73 -0.18 0.69
N ARG A 82 -6.53 -0.64 1.66
CA ARG A 82 -7.63 -1.62 1.47
C ARG A 82 -7.18 -2.97 0.87
N PHE A 83 -5.90 -3.30 1.02
CA PHE A 83 -5.36 -4.61 0.65
C PHE A 83 -5.59 -5.65 1.76
N MET A 84 -5.84 -5.18 2.97
CA MET A 84 -6.29 -5.98 4.08
C MET A 84 -7.62 -5.46 4.60
N GLU A 85 -8.41 -6.36 5.16
CA GLU A 85 -9.61 -6.03 5.89
C GLU A 85 -9.46 -6.47 7.35
N GLN A 86 -9.99 -5.66 8.26
CA GLN A 86 -10.07 -6.05 9.66
C GLN A 86 -11.19 -7.06 9.82
N VAL A 87 -10.89 -8.17 10.47
CA VAL A 87 -11.88 -9.18 10.84
C VAL A 87 -12.62 -8.67 12.09
N PRO A 88 -13.93 -8.38 12.01
CA PRO A 88 -14.70 -7.91 13.16
C PRO A 88 -14.82 -9.02 14.22
N TYR A 89 -15.22 -8.63 15.44
CA TYR A 89 -15.48 -9.52 16.58
C TYR A 89 -14.25 -10.21 17.20
N GLN A 90 -13.04 -9.71 16.93
CA GLN A 90 -11.80 -10.20 17.55
C GLN A 90 -11.26 -9.25 18.61
N ARG A 91 -10.80 -9.78 19.74
CA ARG A 91 -10.20 -8.99 20.85
C ARG A 91 -8.89 -8.31 20.45
N ALA A 92 -8.16 -8.89 19.50
CA ALA A 92 -6.92 -8.35 18.95
C ALA A 92 -7.14 -7.92 17.50
N LEU A 93 -6.43 -6.86 17.06
CA LEU A 93 -6.42 -6.41 15.67
C LEU A 93 -6.02 -7.57 14.77
N THR A 94 -7.02 -8.14 14.09
CA THR A 94 -6.89 -9.29 13.22
C THR A 94 -7.21 -8.83 11.82
N VAL A 95 -6.29 -9.08 10.89
CA VAL A 95 -6.40 -8.69 9.50
C VAL A 95 -6.43 -9.92 8.60
N ALA A 96 -7.26 -9.87 7.58
CA ALA A 96 -7.31 -10.86 6.52
C ALA A 96 -6.87 -10.21 5.22
N LEU A 97 -6.14 -10.95 4.40
CA LEU A 97 -5.72 -10.47 3.09
C LEU A 97 -6.90 -10.55 2.12
N THR A 98 -7.16 -9.49 1.38
CA THR A 98 -8.17 -9.52 0.31
C THR A 98 -7.56 -10.09 -0.97
N ALA A 99 -8.40 -10.63 -1.86
CA ALA A 99 -7.93 -11.09 -3.18
C ALA A 99 -7.21 -9.98 -3.98
N GLY A 100 -7.66 -8.72 -3.83
CA GLY A 100 -7.01 -7.56 -4.42
C GLY A 100 -5.65 -7.24 -3.78
N GLY A 101 -5.55 -7.38 -2.46
CA GLY A 101 -4.29 -7.21 -1.74
C GLY A 101 -3.25 -8.27 -2.07
N GLU A 102 -3.67 -9.52 -2.20
CA GLU A 102 -2.80 -10.63 -2.64
C GLU A 102 -2.17 -10.32 -4.00
N GLN A 103 -2.99 -9.96 -4.99
CA GLN A 103 -2.50 -9.64 -6.33
C GLN A 103 -1.58 -8.42 -6.32
N ALA A 104 -1.91 -7.38 -5.56
CA ALA A 104 -1.06 -6.19 -5.42
C ALA A 104 0.30 -6.52 -4.81
N LEU A 105 0.34 -7.37 -3.78
CA LEU A 105 1.58 -7.84 -3.14
C LEU A 105 2.42 -8.68 -4.10
N ILE A 106 1.81 -9.59 -4.85
CA ILE A 106 2.51 -10.40 -5.87
C ILE A 106 3.14 -9.49 -6.93
N VAL A 107 2.39 -8.48 -7.41
CA VAL A 107 2.90 -7.51 -8.39
C VAL A 107 4.03 -6.67 -7.80
N ALA A 108 3.91 -6.23 -6.55
CA ALA A 108 4.95 -5.46 -5.87
C ALA A 108 6.25 -6.27 -5.72
N LEU A 109 6.14 -7.54 -5.30
CA LEU A 109 7.28 -8.46 -5.18
C LEU A 109 7.97 -8.71 -6.53
N ARG A 110 7.20 -8.94 -7.61
CA ARG A 110 7.74 -9.14 -8.96
C ARG A 110 8.44 -7.91 -9.53
N ARG A 111 7.94 -6.70 -9.22
CA ARG A 111 8.55 -5.45 -9.67
C ARG A 111 9.89 -5.21 -8.98
N ASP A 112 9.95 -5.51 -7.69
CA ASP A 112 11.15 -5.37 -6.89
C ASP A 112 12.24 -6.39 -7.27
N THR A 113 11.89 -7.64 -7.59
CA THR A 113 12.88 -8.62 -8.10
C THR A 113 13.50 -8.14 -9.42
N ARG A 114 12.74 -7.44 -10.26
CA ARG A 114 13.23 -6.88 -11.52
C ARG A 114 14.13 -5.64 -11.33
N SER A 115 14.12 -5.02 -10.15
CA SER A 115 15.07 -3.96 -9.79
C SER A 115 16.34 -4.50 -9.11
N ALA A 116 16.33 -5.76 -8.65
CA ALA A 116 17.51 -6.43 -8.09
C ALA A 116 18.38 -7.10 -9.17
N GLU A 117 17.81 -7.41 -10.33
CA GLU A 117 18.53 -7.75 -11.56
C GLU A 117 18.56 -6.53 -12.50
N GLY A 118 19.53 -5.63 -12.28
CA GLY A 118 20.00 -4.69 -13.30
C GLY A 118 21.41 -5.12 -13.73
N PRO A 119 21.75 -4.94 -15.03
CA PRO A 119 22.78 -5.69 -15.78
C PRO A 119 24.22 -5.58 -15.27
#